data_AF-A0A966BDE2-F1
#
_entry.id   AF-A0A966BDE2-F1
#
_cell.length_a   1.000
_cell.length_b   1.000
_cell.length_c   1.000
_cell.angle_alpha   90.00
_cell.angle_beta   90.00
_cell.angle_gamma   90.00
#
_symmetry.space_group_name_H-M   'P 1'
#
loop_
_entity.id
_entity.type
_entity.pdbx_description
1 polymer ?
#
loop_
_entity_poly.entity_id
_entity_poly.type
_entity_poly.pdbx_seq_one_letter_code
_entity_poly.pdbx_strand_id
1 'polypeptide(L)'
;LGLGVDSGGELSRFAEETRDRVRGEMLDDGARLLAALLDGETVVEVDGNYTIDGVSLEPRPFQKPRPPLWFAARAGAKKPVRRASLYEGIFPISMTPAQFDAALEEIVSVRGSLDGFDICLGTNPGDPPPPYVDHATWLLQAFPAVADLDELFNVVMHGPP
;
A
#
# COMPACT_ATOMS: atom_id res chain seq x y z
N LEU A 1 0.46 1.02 2.30
CA LEU A 1 0.74 2.46 2.16
C LEU A 1 -0.13 3.07 1.07
N GLY A 2 -0.60 4.30 1.25
CA GLY A 2 -1.48 4.97 0.31
C GLY A 2 -1.50 6.48 0.55
N LEU A 3 -1.99 7.24 -0.43
CA LEU A 3 -1.99 8.70 -0.39
C LEU A 3 -2.89 9.31 0.69
N GLY A 4 -3.95 8.58 1.06
CA GLY A 4 -5.09 9.13 1.81
C GLY A 4 -5.99 10.01 0.92
N VAL A 5 -7.19 10.32 1.41
CA VAL A 5 -8.14 11.26 0.79
C VAL A 5 -8.60 12.27 1.83
N ASP A 6 -9.08 13.43 1.40
CA ASP A 6 -9.60 14.50 2.28
C ASP A 6 -11.13 14.61 2.18
N SER A 7 -11.84 13.48 1.99
CA SER A 7 -13.29 13.48 1.77
C SER A 7 -14.10 13.89 3.01
N GLY A 8 -13.59 13.60 4.20
CA GLY A 8 -14.17 13.96 5.49
C GLY A 8 -13.48 15.16 6.17
N GLY A 9 -12.47 15.74 5.52
CA GLY A 9 -11.62 16.79 6.08
C GLY A 9 -10.49 16.25 6.96
N GLU A 10 -10.09 15.00 6.77
CA GLU A 10 -9.05 14.31 7.55
C GLU A 10 -7.68 14.99 7.43
N LEU A 11 -7.45 15.76 6.38
CA LEU A 11 -6.21 16.51 6.15
C LEU A 11 -6.44 18.01 6.34
N SER A 12 -7.44 18.57 5.66
CA SER A 12 -7.67 20.02 5.65
C SER A 12 -8.01 20.59 7.04
N ARG A 13 -8.75 19.84 7.87
CA ARG A 13 -9.11 20.30 9.23
C ARG A 13 -7.94 20.30 10.20
N PHE A 14 -6.87 19.57 9.87
CA PHE A 14 -5.62 19.54 10.61
C PHE A 14 -4.54 20.41 9.96
N ALA A 15 -4.91 21.20 8.94
CA ALA A 15 -4.01 22.05 8.17
C ALA A 15 -2.85 21.28 7.51
N GLU A 16 -3.10 20.03 7.12
CA GLU A 16 -2.14 19.21 6.36
C GLU A 16 -2.18 19.55 4.86
N GLU A 17 -1.17 19.10 4.12
CA GLU A 17 -1.10 19.28 2.66
C GLU A 17 -2.22 18.50 1.96
N THR A 18 -3.09 19.18 1.21
CA THR A 18 -4.24 18.54 0.55
C THR A 18 -4.00 18.23 -0.93
N ARG A 19 -2.97 18.81 -1.56
CA ARG A 19 -2.71 18.62 -2.99
C ARG A 19 -2.16 17.22 -3.26
N ASP A 20 -2.96 16.39 -3.92
CA ASP A 20 -2.65 14.99 -4.26
C ASP A 20 -1.27 14.80 -4.89
N ARG A 21 -0.89 15.70 -5.82
CA ARG A 21 0.42 15.63 -6.48
C ARG A 21 1.57 15.77 -5.49
N VAL A 22 1.48 16.75 -4.59
CA VAL A 22 2.52 17.02 -3.59
C VAL A 22 2.58 15.90 -2.57
N ARG A 23 1.44 15.46 -2.04
CA ARG A 23 1.39 14.29 -1.16
C ARG A 23 1.92 13.03 -1.83
N GLY A 24 1.73 12.88 -3.14
CA GLY A 24 2.28 11.76 -3.90
C GLY A 24 3.80 11.77 -3.94
N GLU A 25 4.40 12.95 -4.16
CA GLU A 25 5.85 13.18 -4.11
C GLU A 25 6.39 12.95 -2.69
N MET A 26 5.71 13.45 -1.67
CA MET A 26 6.05 13.18 -0.27
C MET A 26 5.99 11.68 0.06
N LEU A 27 4.98 10.96 -0.45
CA LEU A 27 4.87 9.52 -0.25
C LEU A 27 5.99 8.75 -0.97
N ASP A 28 6.43 9.20 -2.14
CA ASP A 28 7.58 8.61 -2.85
C ASP A 28 8.86 8.75 -2.00
N ASP A 29 9.16 9.96 -1.51
CA ASP A 29 10.32 10.21 -0.65
C ASP A 29 10.22 9.44 0.66
N GLY A 30 9.08 9.54 1.36
CA GLY A 30 8.85 8.91 2.64
C GLY A 30 8.91 7.39 2.58
N ALA A 31 8.42 6.78 1.50
CA ALA A 31 8.51 5.33 1.29
C ALA A 31 9.96 4.86 1.15
N ARG A 32 10.80 5.60 0.43
CA ARG A 32 12.23 5.28 0.28
C ARG A 32 12.95 5.36 1.62
N LEU A 33 12.68 6.42 2.40
CA LEU A 33 13.28 6.61 3.72
C LEU A 33 12.82 5.53 4.70
N LEU A 34 11.52 5.23 4.72
CA LEU A 34 10.97 4.17 5.55
C LEU A 34 11.58 2.81 5.21
N ALA A 35 11.75 2.49 3.92
CA ALA A 35 12.40 1.25 3.51
C ALA A 35 13.83 1.14 4.04
N ALA A 36 14.66 2.18 3.84
CA ALA A 36 16.04 2.21 4.33
C ALA A 36 16.11 2.08 5.87
N LEU A 37 15.26 2.80 6.60
CA LEU A 37 15.16 2.69 8.05
C LEU A 37 14.77 1.27 8.51
N LEU A 38 13.79 0.65 7.84
CA LEU A 38 13.36 -0.71 8.15
C LEU A 38 14.40 -1.78 7.79
N ASP A 39 15.24 -1.52 6.78
CA ASP A 39 16.41 -2.34 6.44
C ASP A 39 17.56 -2.18 7.47
N GLY A 40 17.42 -1.24 8.41
CA GLY A 40 18.36 -0.99 9.51
C GLY A 40 19.50 -0.05 9.11
N GLU A 41 19.31 0.74 8.05
CA GLU A 41 20.24 1.79 7.64
C GLU A 41 20.10 3.02 8.55
N THR A 42 21.20 3.78 8.67
CA THR A 42 21.16 5.14 9.19
C THR A 42 20.98 6.08 8.01
N VAL A 43 19.86 6.81 7.99
CA VAL A 43 19.50 7.70 6.91
C VAL A 43 20.00 9.12 7.19
N VAL A 44 20.66 9.70 6.19
CA VAL A 44 21.00 11.13 6.12
C VAL A 44 20.40 11.66 4.82
N GLU A 45 19.47 12.59 4.92
CA GLU A 45 18.86 13.25 3.78
C GLU A 45 18.73 14.74 4.04
N VAL A 46 19.42 15.52 3.21
CA VAL A 46 19.48 16.99 3.34
C VAL A 46 18.47 17.66 2.40
N ASP A 47 18.09 17.01 1.30
CA ASP A 47 17.25 17.58 0.25
C ASP A 47 16.14 16.59 -0.19
N GLY A 48 14.87 17.00 -0.04
CA GLY A 48 13.67 16.22 -0.36
C GLY A 48 12.43 16.83 0.29
N ASN A 49 11.34 16.08 0.39
CA ASN A 49 10.18 16.49 1.21
C ASN A 49 10.42 16.39 2.73
N TYR A 50 11.54 15.79 3.16
CA TYR A 50 11.92 15.60 4.55
C TYR A 50 13.39 15.99 4.75
N THR A 51 13.72 16.53 5.92
CA THR A 51 15.10 16.75 6.38
C THR A 51 15.39 15.77 7.50
N ILE A 52 16.32 14.85 7.26
CA ILE A 52 16.70 13.79 8.19
C ILE A 52 18.21 13.85 8.41
N ASP A 53 18.64 13.92 9.67
CA ASP A 53 20.06 13.95 10.04
C ASP A 53 20.41 12.75 10.91
N GLY A 54 21.02 11.72 10.31
CA GLY A 54 21.61 10.60 11.01
C GLY A 54 20.63 9.73 11.80
N VAL A 55 19.41 9.54 11.28
CA VAL A 55 18.36 8.78 11.98
C VAL A 55 18.44 7.30 11.65
N SER A 56 18.27 6.44 12.66
CA SER A 56 18.12 4.99 12.52
C SER A 56 16.90 4.51 13.31
N LEU A 57 16.31 3.38 12.92
CA LEU A 57 15.14 2.80 13.57
C LEU A 57 15.54 1.58 14.41
N GLU A 58 15.31 1.67 15.73
CA GLU A 58 15.57 0.59 16.68
C GLU A 58 14.34 0.33 17.59
N PRO A 59 14.04 -0.94 17.96
CA PRO A 59 14.75 -2.14 17.53
C PRO A 59 14.49 -2.47 16.06
N ARG A 60 15.47 -3.10 15.40
CA ARG A 60 15.29 -3.58 14.02
C ARG A 60 14.07 -4.49 13.89
N PRO A 61 13.32 -4.44 12.77
CA PRO A 61 12.20 -5.33 12.54
C PRO A 61 12.59 -6.81 12.64
N PHE A 62 11.66 -7.62 13.15
CA PHE A 62 11.82 -9.07 13.23
C PHE A 62 11.89 -9.72 11.84
N GLN A 63 11.00 -9.31 10.92
CA GLN A 63 10.99 -9.77 9.53
C GLN A 63 12.23 -9.26 8.78
N LYS A 64 12.81 -10.11 7.91
CA LYS A 64 14.00 -9.82 7.11
C LYS A 64 13.74 -9.92 5.60
N PRO A 65 14.37 -9.07 4.76
CA PRO A 65 15.25 -7.94 5.14
C PRO A 65 14.51 -6.84 5.91
N ARG A 66 13.23 -6.63 5.58
CA ARG A 66 12.27 -5.77 6.29
C ARG A 66 10.83 -6.29 6.09
N PRO A 67 9.82 -5.79 6.83
CA PRO A 67 8.43 -6.02 6.50
C PRO A 67 8.11 -5.54 5.05
N PRO A 68 7.27 -6.26 4.30
CA PRO A 68 6.93 -5.88 2.94
C PRO A 68 6.11 -4.59 2.92
N LEU A 69 6.41 -3.71 1.96
CA LEU A 69 5.67 -2.47 1.75
C LEU A 69 4.75 -2.63 0.54
N TRP A 70 3.44 -2.60 0.79
CA TRP A 70 2.43 -2.67 -0.26
C TRP A 70 1.80 -1.32 -0.52
N PHE A 71 1.49 -1.01 -1.78
CA PHE A 71 0.96 0.29 -2.17
C PHE A 71 -0.43 0.21 -2.79
N ALA A 72 -1.34 1.04 -2.30
CA ALA A 72 -2.66 1.17 -2.87
C ALA A 72 -2.64 1.91 -4.22
N ALA A 73 -3.35 1.38 -5.21
CA ALA A 73 -3.51 2.01 -6.52
C ALA A 73 -4.98 1.94 -6.97
N ARG A 74 -5.52 3.07 -7.44
CA ARG A 74 -6.87 3.15 -8.02
C ARG A 74 -6.81 3.09 -9.54
N ALA A 75 -7.94 2.74 -10.15
CA ALA A 75 -8.14 2.79 -11.59
C ALA A 75 -7.62 4.09 -12.23
N GLY A 76 -6.85 3.98 -13.33
CA GLY A 76 -6.31 5.11 -14.09
C GLY A 76 -5.10 5.81 -13.47
N ALA A 77 -4.69 5.47 -12.24
CA ALA A 77 -3.59 6.13 -11.56
C ALA A 77 -2.24 5.45 -11.86
N LYS A 78 -1.51 5.94 -12.88
CA LYS A 78 -0.19 5.39 -13.26
C LYS A 78 0.89 5.55 -12.19
N LYS A 79 0.96 6.72 -11.53
CA LYS A 79 2.00 7.00 -10.53
C LYS A 79 1.96 6.01 -9.34
N PRO A 80 0.80 5.72 -8.70
CA PRO A 80 0.73 4.70 -7.65
C PRO A 80 1.12 3.29 -8.10
N VAL A 81 0.75 2.87 -9.32
CA VAL A 81 1.16 1.55 -9.85
C VAL A 81 2.68 1.49 -10.03
N ARG A 82 3.27 2.54 -10.61
CA ARG A 82 4.74 2.63 -10.75
C ARG A 82 5.47 2.74 -9.42
N ARG A 83 4.85 3.32 -8.39
CA ARG A 83 5.39 3.29 -7.03
C ARG A 83 5.38 1.87 -6.48
N ALA A 84 4.24 1.18 -6.58
CA ALA A 84 4.11 -0.19 -6.11
C ALA A 84 5.16 -1.13 -6.71
N SER A 85 5.48 -0.97 -8.00
CA SER A 85 6.45 -1.81 -8.70
C SER A 85 7.88 -1.74 -8.13
N LEU A 86 8.21 -0.69 -7.38
CA LEU A 86 9.50 -0.52 -6.69
C LEU A 86 9.58 -1.25 -5.33
N TYR A 87 8.48 -1.84 -4.86
CA TYR A 87 8.38 -2.50 -3.55
C TYR A 87 7.74 -3.90 -3.68
N GLU A 88 7.30 -4.48 -2.57
CA GLU A 88 6.94 -5.91 -2.51
C GLU A 88 5.49 -6.20 -2.90
N GLY A 89 4.61 -5.19 -3.03
CA GLY A 89 3.25 -5.50 -3.43
C GLY A 89 2.34 -4.32 -3.75
N ILE A 90 1.16 -4.67 -4.25
CA ILE A 90 0.09 -3.75 -4.64
C ILE A 90 -1.22 -4.10 -3.94
N PHE A 91 -1.99 -3.07 -3.62
CA PHE A 91 -3.39 -3.16 -3.23
C PHE A 91 -4.27 -2.44 -4.27
N PRO A 92 -4.78 -3.14 -5.29
CA PRO A 92 -5.64 -2.54 -6.31
C PRO A 92 -7.01 -2.18 -5.73
N ILE A 93 -7.49 -0.98 -6.03
CA ILE A 93 -8.77 -0.46 -5.53
C ILE A 93 -9.67 -0.14 -6.71
N SER A 94 -10.85 -0.77 -6.74
CA SER A 94 -11.94 -0.46 -7.67
C SER A 94 -11.50 -0.47 -9.14
N MET A 95 -10.81 -1.53 -9.56
CA MET A 95 -10.38 -1.72 -10.95
C MET A 95 -11.32 -2.67 -11.71
N THR A 96 -11.56 -2.38 -12.98
CA THR A 96 -12.08 -3.40 -13.91
C THR A 96 -10.98 -4.41 -14.25
N PRO A 97 -11.30 -5.60 -14.78
CA PRO A 97 -10.28 -6.56 -15.22
C PRO A 97 -9.23 -5.95 -16.17
N ALA A 98 -9.67 -5.20 -17.18
CA ALA A 98 -8.74 -4.54 -18.12
C ALA A 98 -7.84 -3.49 -17.45
N GLN A 99 -8.32 -2.79 -16.41
CA GLN A 99 -7.50 -1.84 -15.66
C GLN A 99 -6.50 -2.55 -14.74
N PHE A 100 -6.89 -3.70 -14.19
CA PHE A 100 -6.02 -4.55 -13.40
C PHE A 100 -4.91 -5.14 -14.26
N ASP A 101 -5.24 -5.68 -15.43
CA ASP A 101 -4.26 -6.21 -16.39
C ASP A 101 -3.24 -5.13 -16.79
N ALA A 102 -3.71 -3.92 -17.14
CA ALA A 102 -2.83 -2.81 -17.47
C ALA A 102 -1.94 -2.37 -16.29
N ALA A 103 -2.41 -2.52 -15.04
CA ALA A 103 -1.58 -2.25 -13.87
C ALA A 103 -0.50 -3.32 -13.67
N LEU A 104 -0.82 -4.60 -13.90
CA LEU A 104 0.17 -5.68 -13.86
C LEU A 104 1.21 -5.54 -14.98
N GLU A 105 0.79 -5.15 -16.19
CA GLU A 105 1.71 -4.85 -17.29
C GLU A 105 2.70 -3.73 -16.94
N GLU A 106 2.23 -2.63 -16.34
CA GLU A 106 3.10 -1.55 -15.87
C GLU A 106 4.07 -2.06 -14.78
N ILE A 107 3.61 -2.87 -13.84
CA ILE A 107 4.47 -3.46 -12.80
C ILE A 107 5.56 -4.33 -13.44
N VAL A 108 5.19 -5.22 -14.37
CA VAL A 108 6.12 -6.08 -15.10
C VAL A 108 7.08 -5.26 -15.95
N SER A 109 6.64 -4.15 -16.55
CA SER A 109 7.52 -3.28 -17.35
C SER A 109 8.66 -2.65 -16.55
N VAL A 110 8.46 -2.47 -15.24
CA VAL A 110 9.47 -1.90 -14.32
C VAL A 110 10.28 -3.01 -13.64
N ARG A 111 9.63 -4.09 -13.20
CA ARG A 111 10.26 -5.18 -12.43
C ARG A 111 10.88 -6.29 -13.28
N GLY A 112 10.38 -6.48 -14.50
CA GLY A 112 10.67 -7.62 -15.35
C GLY A 112 9.75 -8.83 -15.14
N SER A 113 9.29 -9.09 -13.91
CA SER A 113 8.29 -10.13 -13.61
C SER A 113 7.47 -9.81 -12.35
N LEU A 114 6.46 -10.65 -12.06
CA LEU A 114 5.70 -10.63 -10.80
C LEU A 114 6.27 -11.60 -9.75
N ASP A 115 7.44 -12.19 -9.99
CA ASP A 115 8.03 -13.13 -9.03
C ASP A 115 8.32 -12.42 -7.71
N GLY A 116 7.84 -13.01 -6.61
CA GLY A 116 7.96 -12.42 -5.28
C GLY A 116 7.22 -11.09 -5.11
N PHE A 117 6.20 -10.80 -5.93
CA PHE A 117 5.35 -9.62 -5.80
C PHE A 117 3.96 -9.98 -5.27
N ASP A 118 3.60 -9.41 -4.12
CA ASP A 118 2.32 -9.64 -3.46
C ASP A 118 1.20 -8.83 -4.12
N ILE A 119 0.09 -9.50 -4.41
CA ILE A 119 -1.15 -8.86 -4.85
C ILE A 119 -2.18 -9.06 -3.74
N CYS A 120 -2.53 -7.98 -3.03
CA CYS A 120 -3.54 -8.00 -1.99
C CYS A 120 -4.85 -7.40 -2.51
N LEU A 121 -5.91 -8.19 -2.54
CA LEU A 121 -7.22 -7.77 -2.99
C LEU A 121 -8.17 -7.54 -1.83
N GLY A 122 -9.02 -6.53 -1.91
CA GLY A 122 -10.09 -6.29 -0.94
C GLY A 122 -11.39 -6.99 -1.33
N THR A 123 -12.09 -7.54 -0.35
CA THR A 123 -13.51 -7.92 -0.41
C THR A 123 -14.19 -7.50 0.90
N ASN A 124 -15.53 -7.56 0.96
CA ASN A 124 -16.25 -7.45 2.23
C ASN A 124 -16.70 -8.85 2.70
N PRO A 125 -16.98 -9.03 4.00
CA PRO A 125 -17.62 -10.25 4.49
C PRO A 125 -18.90 -10.57 3.72
N GLY A 126 -18.99 -11.79 3.18
CA GLY A 126 -20.15 -12.27 2.42
C GLY A 126 -20.17 -11.89 0.93
N ASP A 127 -19.35 -10.93 0.49
CA ASP A 127 -19.23 -10.57 -0.93
C ASP A 127 -18.32 -11.59 -1.67
N PRO A 128 -18.62 -11.91 -2.93
CA PRO A 128 -17.71 -12.71 -3.75
C PRO A 128 -16.40 -11.95 -3.95
N PRO A 129 -15.26 -12.66 -4.07
CA PRO A 129 -13.98 -12.01 -4.33
C PRO A 129 -13.97 -11.33 -5.71
N PRO A 130 -13.06 -10.38 -5.95
CA PRO A 130 -12.92 -9.72 -7.25
C PRO A 130 -12.68 -10.72 -8.40
N PRO A 131 -13.06 -10.39 -9.64
CA PRO A 131 -12.99 -11.30 -10.79
C PRO A 131 -11.57 -11.75 -11.18
N TYR A 132 -10.54 -11.10 -10.62
CA TYR A 132 -9.12 -11.39 -10.82
C TYR A 132 -8.46 -12.00 -9.55
N VAL A 133 -9.26 -12.65 -8.69
CA VAL A 133 -8.78 -13.28 -7.44
C VAL A 133 -7.72 -14.36 -7.67
N ASP A 134 -7.69 -14.99 -8.83
CA ASP A 134 -6.68 -16.00 -9.17
C ASP A 134 -5.25 -15.42 -9.22
N HIS A 135 -5.11 -14.09 -9.29
CA HIS A 135 -3.82 -13.39 -9.17
C HIS A 135 -3.46 -13.01 -7.73
N ALA A 136 -4.38 -13.16 -6.78
CA ALA A 136 -4.19 -12.70 -5.42
C ALA A 136 -3.20 -13.58 -4.65
N THR A 137 -2.25 -12.94 -3.97
CA THR A 137 -1.47 -13.56 -2.90
C THR A 137 -2.21 -13.46 -1.57
N TRP A 138 -2.98 -12.38 -1.39
CA TRP A 138 -3.74 -12.09 -0.17
C TRP A 138 -5.15 -11.62 -0.52
N LEU A 139 -6.14 -12.07 0.26
CA LEU A 139 -7.50 -11.54 0.22
C LEU A 139 -7.83 -10.92 1.58
N LEU A 140 -7.99 -9.59 1.59
CA LEU A 140 -8.32 -8.81 2.78
C LEU A 140 -9.84 -8.62 2.87
N GLN A 141 -10.44 -9.05 3.98
CA GLN A 141 -11.83 -8.71 4.31
C GLN A 141 -11.88 -7.35 5.02
N ALA A 142 -12.54 -6.37 4.39
CA ALA A 142 -12.71 -5.03 4.91
C ALA A 142 -14.02 -4.90 5.68
N PHE A 143 -13.96 -4.21 6.82
CA PHE A 143 -15.12 -3.88 7.63
C PHE A 143 -15.37 -2.37 7.62
N PRO A 144 -16.62 -1.93 7.86
CA PRO A 144 -16.90 -0.52 8.11
C PRO A 144 -16.09 0.03 9.30
N ALA A 145 -15.91 1.35 9.35
CA ALA A 145 -15.15 2.02 10.41
C ALA A 145 -15.70 1.75 11.82
N VAL A 146 -17.01 1.52 11.93
CA VAL A 146 -17.67 1.04 13.14
C VAL A 146 -18.31 -0.30 12.77
N ALA A 147 -17.77 -1.38 13.32
CA ALA A 147 -18.22 -2.74 13.08
C ALA A 147 -18.54 -3.44 14.41
N ASP A 148 -19.38 -4.48 14.34
CA ASP A 148 -19.61 -5.36 15.47
C ASP A 148 -18.35 -6.23 15.70
N LEU A 149 -17.84 -6.23 16.93
CA LEU A 149 -16.65 -7.01 17.28
C LEU A 149 -16.92 -8.51 17.21
N ASP A 150 -18.14 -8.94 17.54
CA ASP A 150 -18.49 -10.37 17.49
C ASP A 150 -18.50 -10.86 16.04
N GLU A 151 -18.96 -10.03 15.10
CA GLU A 151 -18.91 -10.32 13.66
C GLU A 151 -17.46 -10.39 13.15
N LEU A 152 -16.61 -9.45 13.55
CA LEU A 152 -15.20 -9.42 13.18
C LEU A 152 -14.47 -10.67 13.70
N PHE A 153 -14.62 -11.00 14.98
CA PHE A 153 -14.00 -12.19 15.56
C PHE A 153 -14.54 -13.47 14.94
N ASN A 154 -15.82 -13.53 14.59
CA ASN A 154 -16.37 -14.67 13.89
C ASN A 154 -15.68 -14.91 12.54
N VAL A 155 -15.42 -13.85 11.77
CA VAL A 155 -14.65 -13.94 10.52
C VAL A 155 -13.20 -14.38 10.77
N VAL A 156 -12.53 -13.86 11.79
CA VAL A 156 -11.14 -14.26 12.10
C VAL A 156 -11.06 -15.74 12.49
N MET A 157 -12.03 -16.23 13.27
CA MET A 157 -12.02 -17.59 13.79
C MET A 157 -12.55 -18.64 12.81
N HIS A 158 -13.47 -18.26 11.91
CA HIS A 158 -14.17 -19.19 11.01
C HIS A 158 -14.07 -18.82 9.52
N GLY A 159 -13.28 -17.80 9.18
CA GLY A 159 -13.04 -17.38 7.81
C GLY A 159 -12.39 -18.49 6.97
N PRO A 160 -12.45 -18.38 5.63
CA PRO A 160 -11.76 -19.30 4.74
C PRO A 160 -10.25 -19.34 5.06
N PRO A 161 -9.60 -20.52 4.94
CA PRO A 161 -8.18 -20.70 5.23
C PRO A 161 -7.27 -19.92 4.28
#